data_AF-A0A7V9R444-F1
#
_entry.id   AF-A0A7V9R444-F1
#
_cell.length_a   1.000
_cell.length_b   1.000
_cell.length_c   1.000
_cell.angle_alpha   90.00
_cell.angle_beta   90.00
_cell.angle_gamma   90.00
#
_symmetry.space_group_name_H-M   'P 1'
#
loop_
_entity.id
_entity.type
_entity.pdbx_description
1 polymer ?
#
loop_
_entity_poly.entity_id
_entity_poly.type
_entity_poly.pdbx_seq_one_letter_code
_entity_poly.pdbx_strand_id
1 'polypeptide(L)'
;FIPSGLDQMFGDINGPIFPNFQGFIARALVETPEGKKRYLAKLDEIMKTTFRPDALVKRLDELQNRVQPELAKIDAGAGKDYPNQVNRLRQAIPQRAKVIEDQLKRLKK
;
A
#
# COMPACT_ATOMS: atom_id res chain seq x y z
N PHE A 1 -8.79 11.53 -11.55
CA PHE A 1 -8.82 10.08 -11.21
C PHE A 1 -9.08 9.96 -9.72
N ILE A 2 -10.04 9.11 -9.29
CA ILE A 2 -10.32 8.82 -7.87
C ILE A 2 -10.24 7.28 -7.71
N PRO A 3 -9.47 6.74 -6.76
CA PRO A 3 -9.26 5.31 -6.65
C PRO A 3 -10.51 4.57 -6.11
N SER A 4 -10.66 3.31 -6.50
CA SER A 4 -11.62 2.34 -5.93
C SER A 4 -10.90 0.99 -5.72
N GLY A 5 -11.48 0.07 -4.97
CA GLY A 5 -10.88 -1.25 -4.71
C GLY A 5 -9.71 -1.23 -3.71
N LEU A 6 -9.70 -0.27 -2.77
CA LEU A 6 -8.64 -0.16 -1.76
C LEU A 6 -8.65 -1.32 -0.74
N ASP A 7 -9.74 -2.08 -0.68
CA ASP A 7 -9.85 -3.34 0.07
C ASP A 7 -8.94 -4.44 -0.49
N GLN A 8 -8.57 -4.36 -1.77
CA GLN A 8 -7.72 -5.35 -2.45
C GLN A 8 -6.21 -5.03 -2.39
N MET A 9 -5.82 -4.01 -1.61
CA MET A 9 -4.41 -3.63 -1.51
C MET A 9 -3.53 -4.77 -0.98
N PHE A 10 -2.27 -4.75 -1.42
CA PHE A 10 -1.22 -5.70 -1.01
C PHE A 10 -1.46 -7.16 -1.43
N GLY A 11 -2.22 -7.40 -2.52
CA GLY A 11 -2.35 -8.74 -3.11
C GLY A 11 -1.01 -9.31 -3.62
N ASP A 12 -0.14 -8.45 -4.17
CA ASP A 12 1.26 -8.77 -4.46
C ASP A 12 2.18 -7.71 -3.83
N ILE A 13 2.85 -8.09 -2.74
CA ILE A 13 3.78 -7.21 -2.02
C ILE A 13 5.03 -6.90 -2.87
N ASN A 14 5.41 -7.82 -3.76
CA ASN A 14 6.61 -7.72 -4.60
C ASN A 14 6.36 -6.99 -5.93
N GLY A 15 5.12 -6.54 -6.18
CA GLY A 15 4.73 -5.93 -7.45
C GLY A 15 5.66 -4.79 -7.89
N PRO A 16 5.94 -4.65 -9.19
CA PRO A 16 6.88 -3.66 -9.69
C PRO A 16 6.37 -2.23 -9.46
N ILE A 17 7.27 -1.29 -9.19
CA ILE A 17 6.93 0.14 -9.13
C ILE A 17 6.58 0.71 -10.51
N PHE A 18 6.94 0.02 -11.59
CA PHE A 18 6.38 0.22 -12.92
C PHE A 18 5.46 -0.96 -13.24
N PRO A 19 4.19 -0.92 -12.83
CA PRO A 19 3.23 -1.94 -13.23
C PRO A 19 2.98 -1.89 -14.73
N ASN A 20 2.32 -2.92 -15.25
CA ASN A 20 1.78 -2.87 -16.60
C ASN A 20 0.60 -1.88 -16.63
N PHE A 21 0.88 -0.60 -16.90
CA PHE A 21 -0.11 0.47 -16.91
C PHE A 21 -1.21 0.19 -17.94
N GLN A 22 -2.43 -0.07 -17.45
CA GLN A 22 -3.60 -0.36 -18.29
C GLN A 22 -4.24 0.91 -18.85
N GLY A 23 -4.15 2.04 -18.15
CA GLY A 23 -4.73 3.30 -18.60
C GLY A 23 -3.87 4.00 -19.66
N PHE A 24 -4.50 4.41 -20.77
CA PHE A 24 -3.83 5.08 -21.89
C PHE A 24 -3.01 6.30 -21.47
N ILE A 25 -3.58 7.18 -20.65
CA ILE A 25 -2.90 8.40 -20.18
C ILE A 25 -1.71 8.07 -19.28
N ALA A 26 -1.86 7.11 -18.37
CA ALA A 26 -0.77 6.71 -17.47
C ALA A 26 0.40 6.11 -18.24
N ARG A 27 0.11 5.27 -19.24
CA ARG A 27 1.10 4.68 -20.14
C ARG A 27 1.83 5.75 -20.95
N ALA A 28 1.10 6.61 -21.64
CA ALA A 28 1.69 7.68 -22.45
C ALA A 28 2.59 8.62 -21.63
N LEU A 29 2.23 8.87 -20.36
CA LEU A 29 3.07 9.64 -19.45
C LEU A 29 4.41 8.93 -19.19
N VAL A 30 4.39 7.68 -18.73
CA VAL A 30 5.61 6.99 -18.28
C VAL A 30 6.50 6.49 -19.41
N GLU A 31 5.99 6.44 -20.64
CA GLU A 31 6.77 6.10 -21.85
C GLU A 31 7.72 7.22 -22.27
N THR A 32 7.47 8.47 -21.84
CA THR A 32 8.41 9.59 -22.06
C THR A 32 9.53 9.60 -21.01
N PRO A 33 10.77 10.00 -21.36
CA PRO A 33 11.85 10.15 -20.38
C PRO A 33 11.50 11.11 -19.23
N GLU A 34 10.88 12.24 -19.55
CA GLU A 34 10.49 13.27 -18.60
C GLU A 34 9.38 12.78 -17.66
N GLY A 35 8.36 12.10 -18.21
CA GLY A 35 7.26 11.55 -17.43
C GLY A 35 7.73 10.42 -16.51
N LYS A 36 8.61 9.52 -16.98
CA LYS A 36 9.25 8.51 -16.15
C LYS A 36 10.04 9.13 -15.00
N LYS A 37 10.82 10.18 -15.27
CA LYS A 37 11.57 10.93 -14.24
C LYS A 37 10.63 11.55 -13.20
N ARG A 38 9.55 12.19 -13.65
CA ARG A 38 8.53 12.80 -12.77
C ARG A 38 7.81 11.76 -11.91
N TYR A 39 7.45 10.61 -12.48
CA TYR A 39 6.83 9.51 -11.76
C TYR A 39 7.73 8.99 -10.63
N LEU A 40 9.00 8.71 -10.93
CA LEU A 40 9.97 8.25 -9.94
C LEU A 40 10.23 9.29 -8.85
N ALA A 41 10.37 10.56 -9.22
CA ALA A 41 10.54 11.64 -8.26
C ALA A 41 9.34 11.74 -7.30
N LYS A 42 8.12 11.62 -7.83
CA LYS A 42 6.92 11.67 -7.00
C LYS A 42 6.79 10.44 -6.09
N LEU A 43 7.15 9.25 -6.59
CA LEU A 43 7.16 8.04 -5.77
C LEU A 43 8.18 8.14 -4.63
N ASP A 44 9.39 8.63 -4.91
CA ASP A 44 10.44 8.88 -3.90
C ASP A 44 9.98 9.92 -2.86
N GLU A 45 9.31 10.99 -3.28
CA GLU A 45 8.71 11.99 -2.40
C GLU A 45 7.63 11.37 -1.49
N ILE A 46 6.71 10.57 -2.05
CA ILE A 46 5.64 9.89 -1.28
C ILE A 46 6.26 8.99 -0.20
N MET A 47 7.28 8.20 -0.56
CA MET A 47 7.96 7.32 0.38
C MET A 47 8.65 8.06 1.53
N LYS A 48 9.14 9.29 1.29
CA LYS A 48 9.82 10.11 2.31
C LYS A 48 8.88 10.92 3.19
N THR A 49 7.72 11.30 2.67
CA THR A 49 6.86 12.32 3.32
C THR A 49 5.54 11.76 3.84
N THR A 50 4.92 10.86 3.07
CA THR A 50 3.50 10.50 3.22
C THR A 50 3.35 9.05 3.65
N PHE A 51 4.07 8.13 3.01
CA PHE A 51 4.03 6.71 3.35
C PHE A 51 4.87 6.47 4.61
N ARG A 52 4.22 6.51 5.78
CA ARG A 52 4.85 6.30 7.09
C ARG A 52 4.41 4.95 7.67
N PRO A 53 5.14 3.84 7.44
CA PRO A 53 4.72 2.49 7.83
C PRO A 53 4.33 2.37 9.29
N ASP A 54 5.15 2.92 10.20
CA ASP A 54 4.92 2.81 11.64
C ASP A 54 3.63 3.53 12.07
N ALA A 55 3.34 4.68 11.48
CA ALA A 55 2.12 5.42 11.75
C ALA A 55 0.88 4.69 11.21
N LEU A 56 1.00 4.03 10.04
CA LEU A 56 -0.08 3.22 9.46
C LEU A 56 -0.34 1.95 10.29
N VAL A 57 0.72 1.28 10.76
CA VAL A 57 0.62 0.11 11.65
C VAL A 57 -0.04 0.50 12.97
N LYS A 58 0.41 1.60 13.59
CA LYS A 58 -0.25 2.13 14.80
C LYS A 58 -1.72 2.42 14.56
N ARG A 59 -2.07 2.98 13.39
CA ARG A 59 -3.47 3.23 13.03
C ARG A 59 -4.29 1.94 12.89
N LEU A 60 -3.69 0.87 12.38
CA LEU A 60 -4.34 -0.45 12.35
C LEU A 60 -4.64 -0.95 13.75
N ASP A 61 -3.70 -0.79 14.70
CA ASP A 61 -3.90 -1.20 16.10
C ASP A 61 -5.05 -0.41 16.76
N GLU A 62 -5.09 0.91 16.55
CA GLU A 62 -6.18 1.77 17.03
C GLU A 62 -7.55 1.35 16.47
N LEU A 63 -7.61 1.02 15.18
CA LEU A 63 -8.83 0.57 14.52
C LEU A 63 -9.25 -0.82 15.01
N GLN A 64 -8.31 -1.74 15.15
CA GLN A 64 -8.59 -3.09 15.64
C GLN A 64 -9.20 -3.03 17.05
N ASN A 65 -8.62 -2.23 17.94
CA ASN A 65 -9.12 -2.05 19.30
C ASN A 65 -10.54 -1.46 19.36
N ARG A 66 -10.91 -0.65 18.35
CA ARG A 66 -12.23 -0.03 18.28
C ARG A 66 -13.28 -0.90 17.59
N VAL A 67 -12.88 -1.70 16.59
CA VAL A 67 -13.81 -2.49 15.76
C VAL A 67 -14.04 -3.89 16.33
N GLN A 68 -13.00 -4.54 16.89
CA GLN A 68 -13.11 -5.91 17.40
C GLN A 68 -14.22 -6.09 18.45
N PRO A 69 -14.38 -5.20 19.46
CA PRO A 69 -15.43 -5.35 20.45
C PRO A 69 -16.83 -5.23 19.84
N GLU A 70 -17.00 -4.39 18.83
CA GLU A 70 -18.30 -4.21 18.15
C GLU A 70 -18.67 -5.42 17.29
N LEU A 71 -17.68 -6.04 16.62
CA LEU A 71 -17.91 -7.29 15.88
C LEU A 71 -18.37 -8.42 16.81
N ALA A 72 -17.77 -8.53 17.99
CA ALA A 72 -18.12 -9.55 18.99
C ALA A 72 -19.56 -9.38 19.53
N LYS A 73 -20.17 -8.19 19.42
CA LYS A 73 -21.57 -7.95 19.81
C LYS A 73 -22.58 -8.43 18.77
N ILE A 74 -22.18 -8.57 17.50
CA ILE A 74 -23.09 -8.95 16.40
C ILE A 74 -23.37 -10.45 16.45
N ASP A 75 -22.31 -11.26 16.53
CA ASP A 75 -22.36 -12.72 16.68
C ASP A 75 -21.00 -13.22 17.16
N ALA A 76 -20.97 -14.35 17.88
CA ALA A 76 -19.74 -14.94 18.41
C ALA A 76 -18.76 -15.41 17.31
N GLY A 77 -19.25 -15.67 16.09
CA GLY A 77 -18.44 -15.98 14.91
C GLY A 77 -18.06 -14.75 14.08
N ALA A 78 -18.78 -13.63 14.24
CA ALA A 78 -18.51 -12.40 13.50
C ALA A 78 -17.15 -11.83 13.90
N GLY A 79 -16.29 -11.60 12.90
CA GLY A 79 -14.96 -11.03 13.15
C GLY A 79 -13.95 -11.99 13.78
N LYS A 80 -14.22 -13.30 13.82
CA LYS A 80 -13.23 -14.30 14.28
C LYS A 80 -11.91 -14.22 13.50
N ASP A 81 -12.00 -13.94 12.20
CA ASP A 81 -10.82 -13.79 11.33
C ASP A 81 -10.32 -12.34 11.22
N TYR A 82 -11.03 -11.37 11.81
CA TYR A 82 -10.66 -9.95 11.73
C TYR A 82 -9.23 -9.67 12.26
N PRO A 83 -8.78 -10.25 13.40
CA PRO A 83 -7.38 -10.12 13.83
C PRO A 83 -6.38 -10.60 12.78
N ASN A 84 -6.66 -11.70 12.07
CA ASN A 84 -5.77 -12.22 11.04
C ASN A 84 -5.70 -11.28 9.83
N GLN A 85 -6.82 -10.68 9.44
CA GLN A 85 -6.87 -9.69 8.37
C GLN A 85 -6.08 -8.42 8.74
N VAL A 86 -6.19 -7.96 10.00
CA VAL A 86 -5.38 -6.85 10.50
C VAL A 86 -3.89 -7.24 10.53
N ASN A 87 -3.56 -8.44 11.01
CA ASN A 87 -2.19 -8.96 11.03
C ASN A 87 -1.57 -9.01 9.62
N ARG A 88 -2.33 -9.43 8.61
CA ARG A 88 -1.90 -9.44 7.20
C ARG A 88 -1.46 -8.04 6.76
N LEU A 89 -2.26 -7.01 7.05
CA LEU A 89 -1.93 -5.63 6.71
C LEU A 89 -0.73 -5.11 7.52
N ARG A 90 -0.67 -5.46 8.82
CA ARG A 90 0.45 -5.10 9.70
C ARG A 90 1.79 -5.60 9.17
N GLN A 91 1.81 -6.79 8.57
CA GLN A 91 3.01 -7.33 7.93
C GLN A 91 3.26 -6.73 6.54
N ALA A 92 2.20 -6.58 5.73
CA ALA A 92 2.33 -6.15 4.35
C ALA A 92 2.81 -4.70 4.18
N ILE A 93 2.36 -3.78 5.04
CA ILE A 93 2.71 -2.35 4.95
C ILE A 93 4.23 -2.09 5.03
N PRO A 94 4.95 -2.52 6.08
CA PRO A 94 6.39 -2.31 6.16
C PRO A 94 7.15 -3.12 5.11
N GLN A 95 6.69 -4.33 4.79
CA GLN A 95 7.32 -5.14 3.74
C GLN A 95 7.22 -4.45 2.37
N ARG A 96 6.07 -3.83 2.06
CA ARG A 96 5.89 -3.09 0.82
C ARG A 96 6.78 -1.85 0.75
N ALA A 97 6.97 -1.12 1.85
CA ALA A 97 7.92 -0.01 1.89
C ALA A 97 9.33 -0.46 1.49
N LYS A 98 9.82 -1.53 2.12
CA LYS A 98 11.14 -2.10 1.83
C LYS A 98 11.30 -2.48 0.35
N VAL A 99 10.28 -3.15 -0.22
CA VAL A 99 10.28 -3.54 -1.64
C VAL A 99 10.37 -2.31 -2.55
N ILE A 100 9.57 -1.27 -2.29
CA ILE A 100 9.58 -0.04 -3.11
C ILE A 100 10.96 0.63 -3.02
N GLU A 101 11.52 0.75 -1.82
CA GLU A 101 12.85 1.35 -1.60
C GLU A 101 13.95 0.59 -2.35
N ASP A 102 13.93 -0.74 -2.29
CA ASP A 102 14.90 -1.58 -2.99
C ASP A 102 14.78 -1.44 -4.52
N GLN A 103 13.56 -1.37 -5.05
CA GLN A 103 13.34 -1.12 -6.48
C GLN A 103 13.81 0.29 -6.89
N LEU A 104 13.53 1.32 -6.09
CA LEU A 104 14.02 2.69 -6.33
C LEU A 104 15.55 2.75 -6.33
N LYS A 105 16.22 2.06 -5.40
CA LYS A 105 17.70 2.01 -5.34
C LYS A 105 18.30 1.35 -6.57
N ARG A 106 17.69 0.27 -7.07
CA ARG A 106 18.17 -0.44 -8.27
C ARG A 106 18.11 0.41 -9.54
N LEU A 107 17.14 1.34 -9.63
CA LEU A 107 16.96 2.21 -10.79
C LEU A 107 17.81 3.49 -10.75
N LYS A 108 18.43 3.80 -9.60
CA LYS A 108 19.37 4.92 -9.44
C LYS A 108 20.83 4.52 -9.69
N LYS A 109 21.10 3.22 -9.85
CA LYS A 109 22.40 2.69 -10.30
C LYS A 109 22.47 2.75 -11.82
#